data_AF-A0A8J7JJL2-F1
#
_entry.id   AF-A0A8J7JJL2-F1
#
_cell.length_a   1.000
_cell.length_b   1.000
_cell.length_c   1.000
_cell.angle_alpha   90.00
_cell.angle_beta   90.00
_cell.angle_gamma   90.00
#
_symmetry.space_group_name_H-M   'P 1'
#
loop_
_entity.id
_entity.type
_entity.pdbx_description
1 polymer ?
#
loop_
_entity_poly.entity_id
_entity_poly.type
_entity_poly.pdbx_seq_one_letter_code
_entity_poly.pdbx_strand_id
1 'polypeptide(L)'
;MEVRLLPLAGLLFAGLVACTPTAERVEDGTADSRSPTPESPATDTSVAPAPQTNTLEVNAFTLDELFAQDGGGCGMTLWQQSEGSPPEGFLFFNGLAQPPNSSFTLMKINGEFVRFRRTAAAGEEFYGQQTSQTFVSQNDDIQLQVDTTLGQPGEIESVAVEGTLQLQQNGNTLAIPVQGDAGC
;
A
#
# COMPACT_ATOMS: atom_id res chain seq x y z
N MET A 1 36.97 41.28 -30.01
CA MET A 1 36.46 41.09 -31.38
C MET A 1 35.89 39.69 -31.44
N GLU A 2 34.65 39.43 -31.83
CA GLU A 2 33.55 40.26 -32.30
C GLU A 2 32.28 39.43 -32.11
N VAL A 3 31.17 40.12 -31.84
CA VAL A 3 29.82 39.60 -31.61
C VAL A 3 29.24 39.05 -32.91
N ARG A 4 28.46 37.96 -32.86
CA ARG A 4 27.27 37.84 -33.73
C ARG A 4 26.07 37.30 -32.97
N LEU A 5 25.01 38.12 -33.05
CA LEU A 5 23.68 38.03 -32.48
C LEU A 5 22.68 37.75 -33.63
N LEU A 6 21.45 37.29 -33.27
CA LEU A 6 20.16 37.36 -33.99
C LEU A 6 19.73 36.16 -34.88
N PRO A 7 18.42 35.98 -35.20
CA PRO A 7 17.17 36.25 -34.44
C PRO A 7 15.99 35.23 -34.66
N LEU A 8 14.86 35.44 -33.95
CA LEU A 8 13.39 35.34 -34.30
C LEU A 8 12.85 34.12 -35.11
N ALA A 9 11.62 33.59 -35.00
CA ALA A 9 10.36 33.94 -34.33
C ALA A 9 9.29 32.84 -34.60
N GLY A 10 8.23 32.84 -33.78
CA GLY A 10 6.85 32.45 -34.15
C GLY A 10 6.47 30.97 -33.90
N LEU A 11 5.25 30.60 -33.50
CA LEU A 11 3.99 31.35 -33.36
C LEU A 11 3.03 30.56 -32.44
N LEU A 12 2.19 31.29 -31.69
CA LEU A 12 1.07 30.79 -30.88
C LEU A 12 0.01 30.05 -31.71
N PHE A 13 -0.65 29.05 -31.12
CA PHE A 13 -2.10 28.88 -31.26
C PHE A 13 -2.72 28.40 -29.93
N ALA A 14 -3.54 29.26 -29.34
CA ALA A 14 -4.49 28.94 -28.28
C ALA A 14 -5.82 28.52 -28.93
N GLY A 15 -6.39 27.40 -28.49
CA GLY A 15 -7.72 26.96 -28.88
C GLY A 15 -8.59 26.78 -27.64
N LEU A 16 -9.36 27.81 -27.30
CA LEU A 16 -10.51 27.74 -26.39
C LEU A 16 -11.76 27.49 -27.24
N VAL A 17 -12.51 26.43 -26.94
CA VAL A 17 -13.91 26.31 -27.38
C VAL A 17 -14.75 25.97 -26.15
N ALA A 18 -15.54 26.95 -25.73
CA ALA A 18 -16.63 26.81 -24.78
C ALA A 18 -17.95 26.75 -25.56
N CYS A 19 -18.83 25.81 -25.22
CA CYS A 19 -20.26 25.88 -25.53
C CYS A 19 -21.06 25.14 -24.45
N THR A 20 -21.90 25.89 -23.74
CA THR A 20 -23.07 25.47 -22.96
C THR A 20 -24.19 26.44 -23.31
N PRO A 21 -25.46 26.24 -22.92
CA PRO A 21 -26.29 25.04 -22.86
C PRO A 21 -27.59 25.24 -23.68
N THR A 22 -28.43 24.20 -23.86
CA THR A 22 -29.84 24.41 -24.24
C THR A 22 -30.75 23.63 -23.29
N ALA A 23 -31.55 24.40 -22.56
CA ALA A 23 -32.72 23.94 -21.84
C ALA A 23 -33.92 23.93 -22.81
N GLU A 24 -34.73 22.88 -22.78
CA GLU A 24 -36.09 22.89 -23.30
C GLU A 24 -37.10 22.56 -22.20
N ARG A 25 -38.33 23.00 -22.46
CA ARG A 25 -39.35 23.46 -21.54
C ARG A 25 -40.56 22.53 -21.55
N VAL A 26 -41.07 22.26 -20.35
CA VAL A 26 -42.47 22.08 -19.87
C VAL A 26 -43.60 21.86 -20.89
N GLU A 27 -44.40 20.82 -20.63
CA GLU A 27 -45.90 20.77 -20.54
C GLU A 27 -46.30 19.31 -20.18
N ASP A 28 -47.37 18.93 -19.47
CA ASP A 28 -48.64 19.53 -19.02
C ASP A 28 -49.29 18.54 -18.01
N GLY A 29 -50.23 19.01 -17.16
CA GLY A 29 -51.41 18.22 -16.82
C GLY A 29 -51.64 17.68 -15.41
N THR A 30 -52.22 18.53 -14.55
CA THR A 30 -53.38 18.28 -13.65
C THR A 30 -53.28 17.29 -12.44
N ALA A 31 -53.73 17.82 -11.30
CA ALA A 31 -53.77 17.27 -9.95
C ALA A 31 -54.77 16.11 -9.72
N ASP A 32 -54.49 15.25 -8.73
CA ASP A 32 -55.50 14.86 -7.74
C ASP A 32 -54.85 14.44 -6.40
N SER A 33 -55.50 14.85 -5.31
CA SER A 33 -55.15 14.57 -3.92
C SER A 33 -55.76 13.24 -3.48
N ARG A 34 -55.01 12.42 -2.74
CA ARG A 34 -55.54 11.60 -1.64
C ARG A 34 -54.39 11.08 -0.76
N SER A 35 -54.35 11.62 0.46
CA SER A 35 -53.69 10.99 1.61
C SER A 35 -54.37 9.66 1.93
N PRO A 36 -53.64 8.65 2.41
CA PRO A 36 -53.67 8.44 3.86
C PRO A 36 -52.33 7.99 4.47
N THR A 37 -52.21 8.22 5.78
CA THR A 37 -51.23 7.68 6.74
C THR A 37 -52.04 7.53 8.05
N PRO A 38 -51.77 6.62 9.02
CA PRO A 38 -50.61 5.71 9.20
C PRO A 38 -50.99 4.24 9.51
N GLU A 39 -50.04 3.31 9.35
CA GLU A 39 -49.87 2.27 10.37
C GLU A 39 -48.41 1.79 10.42
N SER A 40 -47.81 1.97 11.59
CA SER A 40 -46.50 1.44 11.99
C SER A 40 -46.75 0.12 12.72
N PRO A 41 -45.81 -0.83 12.68
CA PRO A 41 -44.80 -0.75 13.72
C PRO A 41 -43.39 -0.82 13.13
N ALA A 42 -42.65 0.25 13.38
CA ALA A 42 -41.20 0.22 13.46
C ALA A 42 -40.82 -0.88 14.45
N THR A 43 -40.34 -2.00 13.92
CA THR A 43 -39.46 -2.88 14.69
C THR A 43 -38.11 -2.17 14.72
N ASP A 44 -37.98 -1.23 15.64
CA ASP A 44 -36.70 -0.60 15.97
C ASP A 44 -35.88 -1.62 16.77
N THR A 45 -35.37 -2.63 16.07
CA THR A 45 -34.18 -3.33 16.54
C THR A 45 -33.02 -2.44 16.13
N SER A 46 -32.75 -1.43 16.95
CA SER A 46 -31.44 -0.80 16.97
C SER A 46 -30.46 -1.87 17.41
N VAL A 47 -29.95 -2.63 16.43
CA VAL A 47 -28.77 -3.47 16.60
C VAL A 47 -27.65 -2.49 16.88
N ALA A 48 -27.30 -2.34 18.17
CA ALA A 48 -26.07 -1.69 18.55
C ALA A 48 -24.95 -2.32 17.70
N PRO A 49 -24.15 -1.53 16.95
CA PRO A 49 -23.06 -2.08 16.18
C PRO A 49 -22.19 -2.88 17.14
N ALA A 50 -22.02 -4.17 16.85
CA ALA A 50 -21.08 -4.99 17.59
C ALA A 50 -19.71 -4.29 17.54
N PRO A 51 -18.96 -4.23 18.65
CA PRO A 51 -17.62 -3.67 18.62
C PRO A 51 -16.82 -4.47 17.58
N GLN A 52 -16.44 -3.80 16.48
CA GLN A 52 -15.54 -4.39 15.51
C GLN A 52 -14.18 -4.46 16.18
N THR A 53 -13.87 -5.63 16.73
CA THR A 53 -12.50 -5.99 17.07
C THR A 53 -11.77 -6.12 15.75
N ASN A 54 -11.22 -5.01 15.26
CA ASN A 54 -10.31 -5.03 14.10
C ASN A 54 -9.02 -5.70 14.57
N THR A 55 -9.05 -7.03 14.63
CA THR A 55 -7.87 -7.86 14.85
C THR A 55 -7.01 -7.71 13.61
N LEU A 56 -5.73 -7.37 13.81
CA LEU A 56 -4.77 -7.24 12.73
C LEU A 56 -4.45 -8.65 12.19
N GLU A 57 -4.90 -8.95 10.98
CA GLU A 57 -4.58 -10.19 10.27
C GLU A 57 -3.54 -9.90 9.20
N VAL A 58 -2.44 -10.65 9.19
CA VAL A 58 -1.43 -10.57 8.13
C VAL A 58 -1.63 -11.75 7.19
N ASN A 59 -1.82 -11.46 5.91
CA ASN A 59 -2.04 -12.46 4.89
C ASN A 59 -0.77 -12.65 4.06
N ALA A 60 -0.52 -13.89 3.66
CA ALA A 60 0.47 -14.16 2.63
C ALA A 60 0.01 -13.60 1.28
N PHE A 61 0.97 -13.19 0.46
CA PHE A 61 0.77 -12.82 -0.93
C PHE A 61 1.75 -13.58 -1.83
N THR A 62 1.35 -13.79 -3.07
CA THR A 62 2.13 -14.47 -4.10
C THR A 62 3.04 -13.49 -4.85
N LEU A 63 3.99 -14.04 -5.62
CA LEU A 63 4.85 -13.23 -6.49
C LEU A 63 4.04 -12.48 -7.58
N ASP A 64 3.00 -13.11 -8.12
CA ASP A 64 2.12 -12.48 -9.12
C ASP A 64 1.36 -11.30 -8.53
N GLU A 65 0.86 -11.44 -7.29
CA GLU A 65 0.23 -10.31 -6.59
C GLU A 65 1.24 -9.21 -6.27
N LEU A 66 2.49 -9.56 -5.92
CA LEU A 66 3.56 -8.58 -5.72
C LEU A 66 3.81 -7.76 -6.99
N PHE A 67 3.96 -8.42 -8.14
CA PHE A 67 4.13 -7.75 -9.42
C PHE A 67 2.93 -6.88 -9.81
N ALA A 68 1.71 -7.33 -9.50
CA ALA A 68 0.51 -6.53 -9.72
C ALA A 68 0.45 -5.24 -8.88
N GLN A 69 1.27 -5.13 -7.82
CA GLN A 69 1.44 -3.93 -7.00
C GLN A 69 2.67 -3.09 -7.39
N ASP A 70 3.19 -3.28 -8.60
CA ASP A 70 4.45 -2.71 -9.11
C ASP A 70 5.69 -3.14 -8.29
N GLY A 71 5.59 -4.26 -7.56
CA GLY A 71 6.66 -4.78 -6.71
C GLY A 71 7.63 -5.69 -7.44
N GLY A 72 8.58 -6.25 -6.68
CA GLY A 72 9.64 -7.11 -7.21
C GLY A 72 10.94 -6.37 -7.53
N GLY A 73 11.88 -7.08 -8.14
CA GLY A 73 13.26 -6.61 -8.33
C GLY A 73 14.10 -6.75 -7.06
N CYS A 74 15.09 -5.87 -6.89
CA CYS A 74 15.96 -5.91 -5.72
C CYS A 74 15.20 -5.53 -4.44
N GLY A 75 15.43 -6.28 -3.37
CA GLY A 75 14.76 -6.01 -2.11
C GLY A 75 14.97 -7.12 -1.09
N MET A 76 14.13 -7.09 -0.07
CA MET A 76 14.01 -8.16 0.93
C MET A 76 12.59 -8.69 0.93
N THR A 77 12.42 -10.00 0.73
CA THR A 77 11.16 -10.72 0.91
C THR A 77 11.24 -11.52 2.19
N LEU A 78 10.18 -11.47 3.00
CA LEU A 78 10.08 -12.24 4.24
C LEU A 78 8.81 -13.07 4.21
N TRP A 79 8.90 -14.29 4.70
CA TRP A 79 7.80 -15.23 4.89
C TRP A 79 7.82 -15.80 6.30
N GLN A 80 6.72 -16.43 6.70
CA GLN A 80 6.62 -17.00 8.04
C GLN A 80 7.67 -18.09 8.25
N GLN A 81 8.39 -18.02 9.36
CA GLN A 81 9.32 -19.07 9.73
C GLN A 81 8.55 -20.35 10.03
N SER A 82 8.89 -21.45 9.35
CA SER A 82 8.25 -22.75 9.54
C SER A 82 9.24 -23.90 9.33
N GLU A 83 9.03 -25.01 10.03
CA GLU A 83 9.87 -26.20 9.87
C GLU A 83 9.36 -27.06 8.70
N GLY A 84 10.19 -27.23 7.67
CA GLY A 84 10.07 -28.34 6.72
C GLY A 84 9.15 -28.15 5.50
N SER A 85 8.50 -27.00 5.35
CA SER A 85 7.71 -26.69 4.15
C SER A 85 8.19 -25.39 3.48
N PRO A 86 8.21 -25.34 2.13
CA PRO A 86 8.46 -24.09 1.42
C PRO A 86 7.37 -23.06 1.75
N PRO A 87 7.67 -21.76 1.66
CA PRO A 87 6.70 -20.73 1.96
C PRO A 87 5.47 -20.82 1.08
N GLU A 88 4.28 -20.75 1.69
CA GLU A 88 3.00 -20.63 0.97
C GLU A 88 2.82 -19.24 0.33
N GLY A 89 3.71 -18.30 0.64
CA GLY A 89 3.77 -16.96 0.10
C GLY A 89 4.63 -16.05 0.96
N PHE A 90 4.66 -14.77 0.61
CA PHE A 90 5.40 -13.74 1.32
C PHE A 90 4.48 -12.97 2.26
N LEU A 91 4.96 -12.58 3.42
CA LEU A 91 4.25 -11.68 4.34
C LEU A 91 4.65 -10.22 4.14
N PHE A 92 5.87 -9.99 3.65
CA PHE A 92 6.47 -8.68 3.57
C PHE A 92 7.42 -8.58 2.38
N PHE A 93 7.43 -7.40 1.75
CA PHE A 93 8.43 -7.02 0.77
C PHE A 93 8.94 -5.60 1.06
N ASN A 94 10.26 -5.44 1.05
CA ASN A 94 10.94 -4.14 1.07
C ASN A 94 11.73 -3.95 -0.21
N GLY A 95 11.15 -3.23 -1.16
CA GLY A 95 11.79 -2.95 -2.45
C GLY A 95 12.80 -1.83 -2.34
N LEU A 96 13.97 -2.05 -2.94
CA LEU A 96 14.94 -0.98 -3.16
C LEU A 96 14.49 -0.11 -4.34
N ALA A 97 14.79 1.19 -4.24
CA ALA A 97 14.53 2.11 -5.35
C ALA A 97 15.42 1.72 -6.54
N GLN A 98 14.80 1.28 -7.63
CA GLN A 98 15.47 1.18 -8.93
C GLN A 98 14.85 2.20 -9.87
N PRO A 99 15.64 3.09 -10.49
CA PRO A 99 15.12 4.06 -11.44
C PRO A 99 14.26 3.39 -12.53
N PRO A 100 13.08 3.93 -12.87
CA PRO A 100 12.49 5.20 -12.42
C PRO A 100 11.65 5.11 -11.14
N ASN A 101 11.57 3.94 -10.51
CA ASN A 101 10.66 3.67 -9.41
C ASN A 101 11.25 4.09 -8.05
N SER A 102 10.38 4.62 -7.19
CA SER A 102 10.70 4.86 -5.79
C SER A 102 10.66 3.56 -4.99
N SER A 103 11.56 3.39 -4.03
CA SER A 103 11.50 2.29 -3.06
C SER A 103 10.14 2.25 -2.39
N PHE A 104 9.58 1.08 -2.22
CA PHE A 104 8.38 0.94 -1.40
C PHE A 104 8.37 -0.39 -0.66
N THR A 105 7.70 -0.36 0.47
CA THR A 105 7.53 -1.48 1.37
C THR A 105 6.05 -1.85 1.40
N LEU A 106 5.72 -3.13 1.38
CA LEU A 106 4.33 -3.59 1.39
C LEU A 106 4.11 -4.84 2.25
N MET A 107 2.88 -4.95 2.74
CA MET A 107 2.32 -6.16 3.34
C MET A 107 0.86 -6.29 2.91
N LYS A 108 0.30 -7.49 3.00
CA LYS A 108 -1.14 -7.72 2.86
C LYS A 108 -1.75 -7.87 4.26
N ILE A 109 -2.59 -6.93 4.66
CA ILE A 109 -3.18 -6.84 6.00
C ILE A 109 -4.70 -6.80 5.85
N ASN A 110 -5.41 -7.68 6.55
CA ASN A 110 -6.87 -7.82 6.46
C ASN A 110 -7.36 -7.97 5.00
N GLY A 111 -6.60 -8.68 4.18
CA GLY A 111 -6.87 -8.90 2.75
C GLY A 111 -6.44 -7.77 1.81
N GLU A 112 -6.01 -6.61 2.32
CA GLU A 112 -5.65 -5.44 1.51
C GLU A 112 -4.14 -5.18 1.49
N PHE A 113 -3.62 -4.68 0.36
CA PHE A 113 -2.23 -4.26 0.27
C PHE A 113 -2.02 -2.91 0.97
N VAL A 114 -1.20 -2.92 2.01
CA VAL A 114 -0.80 -1.73 2.75
C VAL A 114 0.62 -1.38 2.38
N ARG A 115 0.82 -0.15 1.88
CA ARG A 115 2.14 0.41 1.61
C ARG A 115 2.68 1.12 2.84
N PHE A 116 3.98 0.96 3.05
CA PHE A 116 4.70 1.50 4.19
C PHE A 116 5.81 2.46 3.75
N ARG A 117 6.03 3.48 4.57
CA ARG A 117 7.14 4.43 4.47
C ARG A 117 8.14 4.13 5.58
N ARG A 118 9.41 3.98 5.24
CA ARG A 118 10.48 3.85 6.24
C ARG A 118 10.66 5.18 6.99
N THR A 119 10.68 5.11 8.31
CA THR A 119 10.86 6.26 9.22
C THR A 119 12.17 6.18 10.00
N ALA A 120 12.72 4.99 10.20
CA ALA A 120 14.02 4.78 10.81
C ALA A 120 14.71 3.54 10.22
N ALA A 121 16.04 3.54 10.26
CA ALA A 121 16.87 2.40 9.95
C ALA A 121 18.11 2.46 10.86
N ALA A 122 18.53 1.31 11.39
CA ALA A 122 19.77 1.16 12.13
C ALA A 122 20.33 -0.27 11.99
N GLY A 123 21.59 -0.47 12.38
CA GLY A 123 22.23 -1.79 12.40
C GLY A 123 23.17 -2.02 11.23
N GLU A 124 23.47 -3.29 10.97
CA GLU A 124 24.37 -3.70 9.89
C GLU A 124 23.73 -3.44 8.52
N GLU A 125 24.49 -2.89 7.57
CA GLU A 125 24.02 -2.61 6.23
C GLU A 125 24.21 -3.84 5.32
N PHE A 126 23.18 -4.18 4.55
CA PHE A 126 23.21 -5.26 3.55
C PHE A 126 22.29 -4.91 2.38
N TYR A 127 22.77 -5.07 1.14
CA TYR A 127 21.99 -4.82 -0.08
C TYR A 127 21.17 -3.50 -0.03
N GLY A 128 21.76 -2.39 0.44
CA GLY A 128 21.06 -1.09 0.54
C GLY A 128 19.96 -1.01 1.61
N GLN A 129 19.95 -1.96 2.55
CA GLN A 129 19.03 -2.06 3.69
C GLN A 129 19.80 -2.17 5.00
N GLN A 130 19.10 -2.16 6.13
CA GLN A 130 19.71 -2.32 7.46
C GLN A 130 18.94 -3.34 8.30
N THR A 131 19.61 -3.95 9.29
CA THR A 131 19.05 -5.06 10.08
C THR A 131 17.92 -4.67 11.03
N SER A 132 17.74 -3.38 11.33
CA SER A 132 16.56 -2.87 12.03
C SER A 132 15.95 -1.74 11.23
N GLN A 133 14.69 -1.86 10.85
CA GLN A 133 13.98 -0.84 10.09
C GLN A 133 12.59 -0.62 10.67
N THR A 134 12.23 0.66 10.86
CA THR A 134 10.89 1.08 11.30
C THR A 134 10.17 1.71 10.12
N PHE A 135 8.90 1.36 9.98
CA PHE A 135 8.02 1.88 8.95
C PHE A 135 6.67 2.30 9.56
N VAL A 136 5.96 3.16 8.83
CA VAL A 136 4.57 3.53 9.12
C VAL A 136 3.72 3.40 7.86
N SER A 137 2.46 3.01 8.02
CA SER A 137 1.47 2.99 6.93
C SER A 137 1.24 4.41 6.38
N GLN A 138 0.62 4.51 5.19
CA GLN A 138 0.38 5.81 4.54
C GLN A 138 -0.49 6.77 5.38
N ASN A 139 -1.39 6.23 6.19
CA ASN A 139 -2.30 6.94 7.09
C ASN A 139 -1.80 6.97 8.54
N ASP A 140 -0.56 6.53 8.81
CA ASP A 140 0.10 6.54 10.12
C ASP A 140 -0.64 5.76 11.23
N ASP A 141 -1.50 4.80 10.87
CA ASP A 141 -2.29 4.00 11.81
C ASP A 141 -1.60 2.69 12.24
N ILE A 142 -0.64 2.21 11.46
CA ILE A 142 0.12 0.98 11.69
C ILE A 142 1.61 1.34 11.70
N GLN A 143 2.27 1.01 12.80
CA GLN A 143 3.72 1.00 12.88
C GLN A 143 4.23 -0.42 12.64
N LEU A 144 5.22 -0.57 11.77
CA LEU A 144 5.88 -1.83 11.49
C LEU A 144 7.35 -1.72 11.89
N GLN A 145 7.83 -2.61 12.74
CA GLN A 145 9.25 -2.82 13.01
C GLN A 145 9.68 -4.12 12.36
N VAL A 146 10.81 -4.09 11.66
CA VAL A 146 11.44 -5.25 11.04
C VAL A 146 12.85 -5.36 11.60
N ASP A 147 13.07 -6.40 12.39
CA ASP A 147 14.38 -6.73 12.95
C ASP A 147 14.86 -8.04 12.33
N THR A 148 16.02 -8.02 11.70
CA THR A 148 16.62 -9.17 11.03
C THR A 148 18.05 -9.44 11.49
N THR A 149 18.49 -10.65 11.22
CA THR A 149 19.86 -11.14 11.35
C THR A 149 20.25 -11.75 10.01
N LEU A 150 21.52 -11.56 9.63
CA LEU A 150 22.04 -12.07 8.37
C LEU A 150 22.50 -13.51 8.54
N GLY A 151 21.99 -14.38 7.67
CA GLY A 151 22.37 -15.77 7.55
C GLY A 151 23.54 -15.96 6.60
N GLN A 152 23.59 -17.14 5.98
CA GLN A 152 24.60 -17.45 4.97
C GLN A 152 24.31 -16.68 3.66
N PRO A 153 25.35 -16.29 2.91
CA PRO A 153 25.19 -15.86 1.53
C PRO A 153 24.47 -16.93 0.69
N GLY A 154 23.54 -16.50 -0.16
CA GLY A 154 22.83 -17.34 -1.10
C GLY A 154 23.57 -17.52 -2.43
N GLU A 155 22.94 -18.26 -3.35
CA GLU A 155 23.57 -18.65 -4.62
C GLU A 155 23.62 -17.54 -5.69
N ILE A 156 22.70 -16.56 -5.63
CA ILE A 156 22.51 -15.53 -6.66
C ILE A 156 22.40 -14.18 -5.96
N GLU A 157 23.55 -13.54 -5.71
CA GLU A 157 23.65 -12.19 -5.13
C GLU A 157 22.61 -11.90 -4.04
N SER A 158 22.40 -12.88 -3.16
CA SER A 158 21.45 -12.79 -2.05
C SER A 158 22.10 -13.17 -0.72
N VAL A 159 21.46 -12.77 0.36
CA VAL A 159 21.77 -13.22 1.71
C VAL A 159 20.49 -13.69 2.38
N ALA A 160 20.57 -14.86 3.03
CA ALA A 160 19.47 -15.34 3.85
C ALA A 160 19.25 -14.38 5.02
N VAL A 161 18.01 -14.17 5.41
CA VAL A 161 17.63 -13.33 6.56
C VAL A 161 16.67 -14.07 7.47
N GLU A 162 16.85 -13.91 8.78
CA GLU A 162 15.92 -14.39 9.80
C GLU A 162 15.58 -13.25 10.75
N GLY A 163 14.37 -13.20 11.29
CA GLY A 163 13.97 -12.04 12.07
C GLY A 163 12.56 -12.07 12.63
N THR A 164 12.07 -10.88 12.94
CA THR A 164 10.70 -10.67 13.44
C THR A 164 10.08 -9.45 12.78
N LEU A 165 8.84 -9.61 12.30
CA LEU A 165 7.95 -8.51 11.96
C LEU A 165 7.12 -8.17 13.21
N GLN A 166 7.14 -6.92 13.66
CA GLN A 166 6.29 -6.44 14.75
C GLN A 166 5.37 -5.34 14.23
N LEU A 167 4.07 -5.64 14.16
CA LEU A 167 3.04 -4.68 13.76
C LEU A 167 2.33 -4.15 14.99
N GLN A 168 2.21 -2.83 15.10
CA GLN A 168 1.51 -2.16 16.18
C GLN A 168 0.36 -1.33 15.62
N GLN A 169 -0.85 -1.57 16.12
CA GLN A 169 -2.05 -0.82 15.76
C GLN A 169 -2.98 -0.72 16.97
N ASN A 170 -3.46 0.49 17.29
CA ASN A 170 -4.41 0.73 18.40
C ASN A 170 -3.96 0.15 19.76
N GLY A 171 -2.66 0.17 20.05
CA GLY A 171 -2.07 -0.39 21.28
C GLY A 171 -1.91 -1.90 21.29
N ASN A 172 -2.37 -2.62 20.26
CA ASN A 172 -2.12 -4.04 20.08
C ASN A 172 -0.81 -4.25 19.32
N THR A 173 -0.06 -5.29 19.68
CA THR A 173 1.17 -5.70 18.98
C THR A 173 1.03 -7.13 18.49
N LEU A 174 1.29 -7.35 17.21
CA LEU A 174 1.43 -8.65 16.58
C LEU A 174 2.90 -8.87 16.22
N ALA A 175 3.52 -9.92 16.75
CA ALA A 175 4.88 -10.32 16.41
C ALA A 175 4.86 -11.63 15.62
N ILE A 176 5.54 -11.64 14.46
CA ILE A 176 5.60 -12.79 13.56
C ILE A 176 7.08 -13.14 13.34
N PRO A 177 7.53 -14.34 13.76
CA PRO A 177 8.85 -14.83 13.40
C PRO A 177 8.89 -15.11 11.90
N VAL A 178 9.94 -14.62 11.26
CA VAL A 178 10.08 -14.66 9.81
C VAL A 178 11.47 -15.12 9.41
N GLN A 179 11.54 -15.67 8.21
CA GLN A 179 12.77 -15.89 7.48
C GLN A 179 12.58 -15.36 6.06
N GLY A 180 13.67 -15.22 5.31
CA GLY A 180 13.59 -14.68 3.97
C GLY A 180 14.92 -14.61 3.26
N ASP A 181 14.91 -13.85 2.16
CA ASP A 181 16.10 -13.50 1.39
C ASP A 181 16.11 -12.00 1.09
N ALA A 182 17.31 -11.44 1.03
CA ALA A 182 17.54 -10.09 0.53
C ALA A 182 18.58 -10.12 -0.61
N GLY A 183 18.30 -9.47 -1.73
CA GLY A 183 19.19 -9.53 -2.88
C GLY A 183 18.73 -8.77 -4.11
N CYS A 184 19.50 -8.98 -5.18
CA CYS A 184 19.32 -8.58 -6.57
C CYS A 184 19.68 -9.79 -7.44
#